data_AF-S4PY10-F1
#
_entry.id   AF-S4PY10-F1
#
_cell.length_a   1.000
_cell.length_b   1.000
_cell.length_c   1.000
_cell.angle_alpha   90.00
_cell.angle_beta   90.00
_cell.angle_gamma   90.00
#
_symmetry.space_group_name_H-M   'P 1'
#
loop_
_entity.id
_entity.type
_entity.pdbx_description
1 polymer ?
#
loop_
_entity_poly.entity_id
_entity_poly.type
_entity_poly.pdbx_seq_one_letter_code
_entity_poly.pdbx_strand_id
1 'polypeptide(L)'
;MTVDTTVRNLTTIDSSSSEINEKQNMSTTLTSGDSSLTLNFLSKAGYWFFSSVTYRQAGNEVILLPESEVFAPLGFAYRCGQNVTFSNRINQTLVATFQDLKVQPYFMDTSNVTLIYGDSINCVGFFSVPIWSGLFVVFILLAITFYGIMMMMDIRTMDRFDDPKGKTITINAGE
;
A
#
# COMPACT_ATOMS: atom_id res chain seq x y z
N MET A 1 -2.99 -14.57 -30.55
CA MET A 1 -1.88 -14.04 -31.35
C MET A 1 -0.77 -13.66 -30.38
N THR A 2 0.02 -14.65 -29.99
CA THR A 2 1.16 -14.48 -29.07
C THR A 2 2.39 -14.27 -29.93
N VAL A 3 2.86 -13.03 -29.96
CA VAL A 3 4.16 -12.66 -30.55
C VAL A 3 5.21 -12.93 -29.47
N ASP A 4 6.24 -13.71 -29.81
CA ASP A 4 7.35 -14.18 -28.97
C ASP A 4 7.62 -13.37 -27.68
N THR A 5 7.23 -13.90 -26.53
CA THR A 5 7.66 -13.38 -25.22
C THR A 5 8.93 -14.09 -24.78
N THR A 6 10.09 -13.64 -25.27
CA THR A 6 11.38 -14.14 -24.77
C THR A 6 11.64 -13.60 -23.36
N VAL A 7 11.56 -14.45 -22.36
CA VAL A 7 11.90 -14.09 -20.97
C VAL A 7 13.41 -14.21 -20.78
N ARG A 8 14.06 -13.14 -20.32
CA ARG A 8 15.46 -13.14 -19.91
C ARG A 8 15.56 -12.88 -18.42
N ASN A 9 16.07 -13.87 -17.68
CA ASN A 9 16.37 -13.71 -16.26
C ASN A 9 17.77 -13.13 -16.11
N LEU A 10 17.88 -11.89 -15.61
CA LEU A 10 19.16 -11.31 -15.24
C LEU A 10 19.55 -11.80 -13.83
N THR A 11 20.20 -12.96 -13.75
CA THR A 11 20.64 -13.55 -12.47
C THR A 11 22.08 -13.15 -12.09
N THR A 12 22.87 -12.72 -13.05
CA THR A 12 24.26 -12.30 -12.86
C THR A 12 24.43 -10.83 -13.21
N ILE A 13 24.97 -10.06 -12.27
CA ILE A 13 25.30 -8.65 -12.41
C ILE A 13 26.82 -8.56 -12.49
N ASP A 14 27.34 -8.03 -13.60
CA ASP A 14 28.79 -7.94 -13.84
C ASP A 14 29.37 -6.70 -13.16
N SER A 15 28.65 -5.58 -13.21
CA SER A 15 29.00 -4.38 -12.45
C SER A 15 27.77 -3.55 -12.11
N SER A 16 27.87 -2.80 -11.02
CA SER A 16 26.84 -1.87 -10.55
C SER A 16 27.46 -0.52 -10.22
N SER A 17 26.86 0.57 -10.69
CA SER A 17 27.21 1.93 -10.30
C SER A 17 25.98 2.69 -9.84
N SER A 18 26.17 3.62 -8.90
CA SER A 18 25.11 4.49 -8.42
C SER A 18 25.60 5.93 -8.48
N GLU A 19 24.75 6.80 -9.03
CA GLU A 19 25.02 8.22 -9.20
C GLU A 19 23.87 9.02 -8.59
N ILE A 20 24.21 10.13 -7.93
CA ILE A 20 23.24 11.07 -7.39
C ILE A 20 23.47 12.41 -8.10
N ASN A 21 22.43 12.89 -8.77
CA ASN A 21 22.45 14.18 -9.44
C ASN A 21 22.31 15.34 -8.45
N GLU A 22 22.62 16.57 -8.88
CA GLU A 22 22.49 17.81 -8.07
C GLU A 22 21.09 18.01 -7.47
N LYS A 23 20.05 17.49 -8.14
CA LYS A 23 18.65 17.50 -7.66
C LYS A 23 18.32 16.39 -6.65
N GLN A 24 19.33 15.68 -6.14
CA GLN A 24 19.21 14.49 -5.29
C GLN A 24 18.44 13.32 -5.92
N ASN A 25 18.32 13.26 -7.25
CA ASN A 25 17.79 12.09 -7.93
C ASN A 25 18.89 11.03 -8.01
N MET A 26 18.58 9.81 -7.59
CA MET A 26 19.52 8.70 -7.60
C MET A 26 19.24 7.79 -8.79
N SER A 27 20.27 7.46 -9.55
CA SER A 27 20.21 6.49 -10.64
C SER A 27 21.22 5.39 -10.35
N THR A 28 20.78 4.13 -10.41
CA THR A 28 21.67 2.97 -10.23
C THR A 28 21.66 2.13 -11.49
N THR A 29 22.82 2.00 -12.13
CA THR A 29 23.00 1.22 -13.35
C THR A 29 23.57 -0.14 -13.01
N LEU A 30 22.84 -1.19 -13.38
CA LEU A 30 23.24 -2.59 -13.29
C LEU A 30 23.59 -3.06 -14.70
N THR A 31 24.78 -3.63 -14.88
CA THR A 31 25.23 -4.14 -16.18
C THR A 31 25.30 -5.66 -16.14
N SER A 32 24.85 -6.29 -17.22
CA SER A 32 24.87 -7.74 -17.41
C SER A 32 25.13 -8.02 -18.89
N GLY A 33 26.37 -8.40 -19.21
CA GLY A 33 26.88 -8.52 -20.58
C GLY A 33 26.69 -7.24 -21.39
N ASP A 34 26.05 -7.36 -22.55
CA ASP A 34 25.77 -6.25 -23.48
C ASP A 34 24.52 -5.42 -23.13
N SER A 35 23.88 -5.74 -21.99
CA SER A 35 22.67 -5.07 -21.53
C SER A 35 22.91 -4.31 -20.23
N SER A 36 22.27 -3.15 -20.08
CA SER A 36 22.29 -2.38 -18.84
C SER A 36 20.88 -1.97 -18.42
N LEU A 37 20.63 -2.06 -17.12
CA LEU A 37 19.38 -1.71 -16.47
C LEU A 37 19.64 -0.57 -15.50
N THR A 38 19.13 0.62 -15.78
CA THR A 38 19.26 1.79 -14.91
C THR A 38 17.97 2.02 -14.15
N LEU A 39 18.04 1.92 -12.82
CA LEU A 39 16.94 2.16 -11.89
C LEU A 39 16.96 3.63 -11.49
N ASN A 40 15.87 4.36 -11.75
CA ASN A 40 15.78 5.79 -11.48
C ASN A 40 14.87 6.09 -10.30
N PHE A 41 15.42 6.76 -9.28
CA PHE A 41 14.73 7.16 -8.08
C PHE A 41 14.64 8.69 -7.99
N LEU A 42 13.47 9.17 -7.58
CA LEU A 42 13.17 10.59 -7.39
C LEU A 42 12.87 10.86 -5.92
N SER A 43 13.48 11.88 -5.33
CA SER A 43 13.14 12.38 -3.99
C SER A 43 12.23 13.61 -4.12
N LYS A 44 11.06 13.59 -3.47
CA LYS A 44 10.11 14.72 -3.46
C LYS A 44 9.27 14.72 -2.18
N ALA A 45 9.17 15.89 -1.54
CA ALA A 45 8.27 16.14 -0.41
C ALA A 45 8.42 15.16 0.78
N GLY A 46 9.65 14.70 1.07
CA GLY A 46 9.93 13.76 2.16
C GLY A 46 9.73 12.28 1.82
N TYR A 47 9.38 11.98 0.57
CA TYR A 47 9.25 10.63 0.03
C TYR A 47 10.24 10.41 -1.10
N TRP A 48 10.59 9.15 -1.33
CA TRP A 48 11.26 8.73 -2.54
C TRP A 48 10.34 7.85 -3.38
N PHE A 49 10.49 7.94 -4.69
CA PHE A 49 9.68 7.25 -5.69
C PHE A 49 10.60 6.48 -6.62
N PHE A 50 10.25 5.24 -6.92
CA PHE A 50 10.88 4.47 -7.99
C PHE A 50 10.21 4.85 -9.32
N SER A 51 10.80 5.82 -10.00
CA SER A 51 10.17 6.57 -11.10
C SER A 51 10.14 5.80 -12.40
N SER A 52 11.27 5.20 -12.77
CA SER A 52 11.40 4.48 -14.04
C SER A 52 12.56 3.50 -14.03
N VAL A 53 12.50 2.56 -14.95
CA VAL A 53 13.60 1.65 -15.27
C VAL A 53 13.97 1.85 -16.72
N THR A 54 15.22 2.24 -16.96
CA THR A 54 15.76 2.38 -18.31
C THR A 54 16.49 1.08 -18.66
N TYR A 55 16.04 0.40 -19.71
CA TYR A 55 16.73 -0.75 -20.26
C TYR A 55 17.50 -0.33 -21.52
N ARG A 56 18.79 -0.65 -21.57
CA ARG A 56 19.64 -0.35 -22.71
C ARG A 56 20.29 -1.63 -23.22
N GLN A 57 20.23 -1.84 -24.54
CA GLN A 57 20.84 -2.98 -25.20
C GLN A 57 21.30 -2.59 -26.61
N ALA A 58 22.56 -2.88 -26.95
CA ALA A 58 23.12 -2.63 -28.27
C ALA A 58 22.87 -1.19 -28.82
N GLY A 59 22.88 -0.19 -27.94
CA GLY A 59 22.67 1.22 -28.28
C GLY A 59 21.21 1.69 -28.30
N ASN A 60 20.22 0.79 -28.23
CA ASN A 60 18.81 1.15 -28.04
C ASN A 60 18.50 1.33 -26.56
N GLU A 61 17.73 2.37 -26.25
CA GLU A 61 17.31 2.70 -24.90
C GLU A 61 15.78 2.76 -24.82
N VAL A 62 15.21 2.04 -23.86
CA VAL A 62 13.76 1.98 -23.61
C VAL A 62 13.50 2.34 -22.15
N ILE A 63 12.63 3.32 -21.94
CA ILE A 63 12.19 3.73 -20.61
C ILE A 63 10.90 2.96 -20.27
N LEU A 64 10.93 2.27 -19.14
CA LEU A 64 9.81 1.52 -18.59
C LEU A 64 9.27 2.27 -17.38
N LEU A 65 7.95 2.42 -17.32
CA LEU A 65 7.25 3.09 -16.24
C LEU A 65 6.58 2.06 -15.33
N PRO A 66 6.50 2.32 -14.02
CA PRO A 66 5.83 1.40 -13.10
C PRO A 66 4.33 1.28 -13.40
N GLU A 67 3.79 0.07 -13.31
CA GLU A 67 2.34 -0.16 -13.40
C GLU A 67 1.60 0.28 -12.13
N SER A 68 2.24 0.10 -10.98
CA SER A 68 1.78 0.56 -9.67
C SER A 68 2.82 1.47 -9.04
N GLU A 69 2.40 2.55 -8.39
CA GLU A 69 3.32 3.48 -7.73
C GLU A 69 4.14 2.77 -6.65
N VAL A 70 5.46 2.95 -6.70
CA VAL A 70 6.40 2.43 -5.72
C VAL A 70 7.06 3.61 -5.04
N PHE A 71 6.75 3.80 -3.76
CA PHE A 71 7.26 4.90 -2.96
C PHE A 71 7.38 4.51 -1.49
N ALA A 72 8.28 5.18 -0.77
CA ALA A 72 8.33 5.14 0.68
C ALA A 72 8.87 6.47 1.23
N PRO A 73 8.65 6.77 2.52
CA PRO A 73 9.29 7.90 3.18
C PRO A 73 10.82 7.80 3.12
N LEU A 74 11.50 8.95 3.18
CA LEU A 74 12.95 8.98 3.29
C LEU A 74 13.43 8.22 4.55
N GLY A 75 14.49 7.42 4.40
CA GLY A 75 15.03 6.56 5.47
C GLY A 75 14.34 5.20 5.63
N PHE A 76 13.21 4.97 4.98
CA PHE A 76 12.53 3.68 4.96
C PHE A 76 12.88 2.87 3.72
N ALA A 77 12.91 1.55 3.88
CA ALA A 77 12.97 0.62 2.76
C ALA A 77 11.56 0.34 2.23
N TYR A 78 11.45 0.00 0.96
CA TYR A 78 10.23 -0.56 0.38
C TYR A 78 10.42 -2.05 0.19
N ARG A 79 9.42 -2.85 0.56
CA ARG A 79 9.40 -4.29 0.31
C ARG A 79 8.10 -4.71 -0.36
N CYS A 80 8.20 -5.55 -1.39
CA CYS A 80 7.03 -6.16 -2.00
C CYS A 80 7.31 -7.62 -2.36
N GLY A 81 6.56 -8.53 -1.75
CA GLY A 81 6.60 -9.96 -2.11
C GLY A 81 5.90 -10.27 -3.44
N GLN A 82 5.03 -9.38 -3.92
CA GLN A 82 4.38 -9.51 -5.22
C GLN A 82 5.26 -8.95 -6.34
N ASN A 83 4.96 -9.35 -7.57
CA ASN A 83 5.69 -8.90 -8.75
C ASN A 83 5.49 -7.40 -8.97
N VAL A 84 6.59 -6.63 -8.94
CA VAL A 84 6.59 -5.22 -9.30
C VAL A 84 6.97 -5.10 -10.77
N THR A 85 6.03 -4.63 -11.58
CA THR A 85 6.13 -4.58 -13.05
C THR A 85 6.36 -3.17 -13.56
N PHE A 86 7.28 -3.05 -14.52
CA PHE A 86 7.56 -1.83 -15.26
C PHE A 86 7.37 -2.13 -16.75
N SER A 87 6.58 -1.33 -17.44
CA SER A 87 6.23 -1.55 -18.84
C SER A 87 6.30 -0.26 -19.65
N ASN A 88 6.52 -0.39 -20.96
CA ASN A 88 6.40 0.74 -21.87
C ASN A 88 4.92 0.97 -22.21
N ARG A 89 4.38 2.15 -21.88
CA ARG A 89 2.97 2.51 -22.09
C ARG A 89 2.52 2.50 -23.55
N ILE A 90 3.44 2.61 -24.51
CA ILE A 90 3.07 2.76 -25.93
C ILE A 90 2.79 1.40 -26.58
N ASN A 91 3.72 0.45 -26.45
CA ASN A 91 3.64 -0.83 -27.17
C ASN A 91 3.67 -2.08 -26.28
N GLN A 92 3.90 -1.95 -24.96
CA GLN A 92 4.02 -3.06 -23.99
C GLN A 92 4.93 -4.23 -24.44
N THR A 93 5.85 -3.99 -25.38
CA THR A 93 6.72 -5.01 -25.97
C THR A 93 7.82 -5.47 -25.03
N LEU A 94 8.17 -4.63 -24.05
CA LEU A 94 9.18 -4.92 -23.03
C LEU A 94 8.57 -4.67 -21.66
N VAL A 95 8.71 -5.66 -20.79
CA VAL A 95 8.28 -5.62 -19.39
C VAL A 95 9.44 -6.05 -18.52
N ALA A 96 9.78 -5.23 -17.53
CA ALA A 96 10.70 -5.60 -16.45
C ALA A 96 9.87 -5.98 -15.22
N THR A 97 10.21 -7.09 -14.59
CA THR A 97 9.50 -7.60 -13.41
C THR A 97 10.48 -7.92 -12.31
N PHE A 98 10.25 -7.35 -11.13
CA PHE A 98 11.01 -7.65 -9.92
C PHE A 98 10.18 -8.55 -9.02
N GLN A 99 10.77 -9.68 -8.60
CA GLN A 99 10.17 -10.63 -7.67
C GLN A 99 10.78 -10.43 -6.28
N ASP A 100 9.95 -10.40 -5.23
CA ASP A 100 10.35 -10.10 -3.83
C ASP A 100 11.29 -8.88 -3.73
N LEU A 101 10.87 -7.75 -4.31
CA LEU A 101 11.66 -6.54 -4.35
C LEU A 101 11.84 -5.96 -2.93
N LYS A 102 13.09 -5.75 -2.52
CA LYS A 102 13.43 -4.91 -1.36
C LYS A 102 14.44 -3.85 -1.77
N VAL A 103 14.11 -2.57 -1.59
CA VAL A 103 14.97 -1.47 -2.04
C VAL A 103 14.91 -0.26 -1.11
N GLN A 104 16.05 0.40 -0.94
CA GLN A 104 16.19 1.66 -0.23
C GLN A 104 17.25 2.50 -0.95
N PRO A 105 16.87 3.54 -1.71
CA PRO A 105 17.82 4.38 -2.42
C PRO A 105 18.49 5.41 -1.50
N TYR A 106 17.75 5.99 -0.55
CA TYR A 106 18.26 7.06 0.31
C TYR A 106 18.46 6.56 1.75
N PHE A 107 19.72 6.54 2.19
CA PHE A 107 20.10 6.25 3.56
C PHE A 107 20.26 7.57 4.33
N MET A 108 19.66 7.66 5.53
CA MET A 108 19.75 8.85 6.39
C MET A 108 21.09 8.93 7.13
N ASP A 109 21.65 7.77 7.49
CA ASP A 109 22.93 7.67 8.17
C ASP A 109 23.93 6.94 7.27
N THR A 110 24.85 7.70 6.68
CA THR A 110 25.97 7.20 5.88
C THR A 110 27.29 7.20 6.66
N SER A 111 27.25 7.54 7.96
CA SER A 111 28.45 7.62 8.80
C SER A 111 28.92 6.25 9.31
N ASN A 112 28.01 5.26 9.32
CA ASN A 112 28.34 3.89 9.67
C ASN A 112 29.02 3.15 8.52
N VAL A 113 30.03 2.34 8.85
CA VAL A 113 30.78 1.50 7.89
C VAL A 113 29.88 0.47 7.20
N THR A 114 28.74 0.13 7.80
CA THR A 114 27.74 -0.79 7.24
C THR A 114 26.41 -0.08 7.03
N LEU A 115 25.99 0.03 5.77
CA LEU A 115 24.65 0.50 5.41
C LEU A 115 23.65 -0.62 5.73
N ILE A 116 22.75 -0.35 6.68
CA ILE A 116 21.67 -1.27 7.07
C ILE A 116 20.36 -0.71 6.53
N TYR A 117 19.51 -1.59 5.99
CA TYR A 117 18.15 -1.19 5.60
C TYR A 117 17.38 -0.68 6.81
N GLY A 118 16.70 0.45 6.63
CA GLY A 118 15.72 0.93 7.59
C GLY A 118 14.45 0.07 7.62
N ASP A 119 13.48 0.54 8.38
CA ASP A 119 12.17 -0.10 8.47
C ASP A 119 11.50 -0.20 7.09
N SER A 120 10.82 -1.32 6.84
CA SER A 120 10.24 -1.61 5.54
C SER A 120 8.76 -1.25 5.47
N ILE A 121 8.39 -0.44 4.48
CA ILE A 121 7.01 -0.25 4.04
C ILE A 121 6.66 -1.34 3.02
N ASN A 122 5.54 -2.03 3.25
CA ASN A 122 5.08 -3.08 2.35
C ASN A 122 4.18 -2.52 1.24
N CYS A 123 4.20 -3.15 0.07
CA CYS A 123 3.38 -2.75 -1.08
C CYS A 123 1.88 -2.96 -0.91
N VAL A 124 1.47 -3.83 0.02
CA VAL A 124 0.05 -4.09 0.31
C VAL A 124 -0.39 -3.31 1.55
N GLY A 125 -1.52 -2.61 1.43
CA GLY A 125 -2.17 -1.99 2.57
C GLY A 125 -2.76 -3.05 3.51
N PHE A 126 -2.80 -2.74 4.81
CA PHE A 126 -3.41 -3.62 5.82
C PHE A 126 -4.91 -3.86 5.57
N PHE A 127 -5.61 -2.85 5.03
CA PHE A 127 -7.04 -2.89 4.76
C PHE A 127 -7.30 -2.62 3.28
N SER A 128 -7.92 -3.59 2.60
CA SER A 128 -8.39 -3.44 1.23
C SER A 128 -9.79 -2.84 1.17
N VAL A 129 -10.19 -2.36 -0.02
CA VAL A 129 -11.53 -1.78 -0.23
C VAL A 129 -12.67 -2.71 0.22
N PRO A 130 -12.65 -4.03 -0.07
CA PRO A 130 -13.66 -4.95 0.43
C PRO A 130 -13.68 -5.11 1.95
N ILE A 131 -12.51 -5.04 2.61
CA ILE A 131 -12.44 -5.14 4.08
C ILE A 131 -13.04 -3.88 4.70
N TRP A 132 -12.73 -2.71 4.15
CA TRP A 132 -13.31 -1.44 4.61
C TRP A 132 -14.82 -1.38 4.45
N SER A 133 -15.34 -1.80 3.30
CA SER A 133 -16.79 -1.82 3.07
C SER A 133 -17.50 -2.84 3.98
N GLY A 134 -16.89 -4.02 4.19
CA GLY A 134 -17.40 -5.02 5.12
C GLY A 134 -17.44 -4.52 6.56
N LEU A 135 -16.35 -3.93 7.05
CA LEU A 135 -16.27 -3.37 8.40
C LEU A 135 -17.29 -2.25 8.61
N PHE A 136 -17.51 -1.42 7.60
CA PHE A 136 -18.51 -0.36 7.64
C PHE A 136 -19.95 -0.90 7.79
N VAL A 137 -20.32 -1.93 7.02
CA VAL A 137 -21.64 -2.56 7.14
C VAL A 137 -21.82 -3.25 8.50
N VAL A 138 -20.81 -3.98 8.97
CA VAL A 138 -20.84 -4.63 10.29
C VAL A 138 -21.02 -3.60 11.40
N PHE A 139 -20.36 -2.45 11.31
CA PHE A 139 -20.51 -1.37 12.28
C PHE A 139 -21.95 -0.83 12.34
N ILE A 140 -22.61 -0.65 11.19
CA ILE A 140 -24.02 -0.22 11.14
C ILE A 140 -24.94 -1.26 11.78
N LEU A 141 -24.74 -2.54 11.46
CA LEU A 141 -25.54 -3.62 12.04
C LEU A 141 -25.37 -3.68 13.56
N LEU A 142 -24.12 -3.58 14.04
CA LEU A 142 -23.85 -3.52 15.48
C LEU A 142 -24.51 -2.32 16.15
N ALA A 143 -24.54 -1.14 15.51
CA ALA A 143 -25.21 0.03 16.06
C ALA A 143 -26.73 -0.19 16.21
N ILE A 144 -27.39 -0.77 15.21
CA ILE A 144 -28.83 -1.07 15.25
C ILE A 144 -29.13 -2.15 16.29
N THR A 145 -28.34 -3.23 16.33
CA THR A 145 -28.50 -4.30 17.33
C THR A 145 -28.26 -3.78 18.74
N PHE A 146 -27.24 -2.95 18.95
CA PHE A 146 -26.95 -2.33 20.24
C PHE A 146 -28.11 -1.44 20.70
N TYR A 147 -28.66 -0.63 19.80
CA TYR A 147 -29.86 0.17 20.08
C TYR A 147 -31.05 -0.72 20.47
N GLY A 148 -31.28 -1.82 19.74
CA GLY A 148 -32.33 -2.79 20.07
C GLY A 148 -32.17 -3.40 21.46
N ILE A 149 -30.95 -3.80 21.82
CA ILE A 149 -30.63 -4.35 23.15
C ILE A 149 -30.84 -3.28 24.24
N MET A 150 -30.42 -2.03 23.99
CA MET A 150 -30.68 -0.93 24.94
C MET A 150 -32.16 -0.73 25.21
N MET A 151 -33.01 -0.78 24.17
CA MET A 151 -34.47 -0.68 24.35
C MET A 151 -35.05 -1.88 25.11
N MET A 152 -34.54 -3.09 24.88
CA MET A 152 -34.95 -4.27 25.66
C MET A 152 -34.55 -4.17 27.14
N MET A 153 -33.40 -3.57 27.44
CA MET A 153 -32.94 -3.38 28.83
C MET A 153 -33.76 -2.34 29.62
N ASP A 154 -34.50 -1.43 28.96
CA ASP A 154 -35.37 -0.45 29.63
C ASP A 154 -36.86 -0.88 29.68
N ILE A 155 -37.17 -2.15 29.38
CA ILE A 155 -38.53 -2.66 29.60
C ILE A 155 -38.79 -2.78 31.10
N ARG A 156 -39.65 -1.90 31.60
CA ARG A 156 -40.12 -1.93 32.99
C ARG A 156 -41.43 -2.70 33.06
N THR A 157 -41.49 -3.70 33.93
CA THR A 157 -42.74 -4.41 34.25
C THR A 157 -43.66 -3.48 35.03
N MET A 158 -44.98 -3.61 34.83
CA MET A 158 -45.95 -2.82 35.60
C MET A 158 -45.75 -3.05 37.11
N ASP A 159 -45.61 -1.96 37.85
CA ASP A 159 -45.33 -1.96 39.30
C ASP A 159 -46.54 -2.45 40.11
N ARG A 160 -47.76 -2.20 39.63
CA ARG A 160 -48.98 -2.59 40.32
C ARG A 160 -50.01 -3.16 39.36
N PHE A 161 -50.50 -4.35 39.69
CA PHE A 161 -51.71 -4.89 39.09
C PHE A 161 -52.92 -4.21 39.75
N ASP A 162 -53.91 -3.80 38.97
CA ASP A 162 -55.16 -3.29 39.52
C ASP A 162 -55.87 -4.40 40.29
N ASP A 163 -55.82 -4.31 41.62
CA ASP A 163 -56.53 -5.21 42.52
C ASP A 163 -58.03 -4.84 42.45
N PRO A 164 -58.94 -5.78 42.08
CA PRO A 164 -60.38 -5.53 42.03
C PRO A 164 -61.00 -5.17 43.39
N LYS A 165 -60.26 -5.27 44.49
CA LYS A 165 -60.65 -4.81 45.83
C LYS A 165 -59.87 -3.57 46.30
N GLY A 166 -59.01 -3.01 45.46
CA GLY A 166 -58.25 -1.79 45.73
C GLY A 166 -59.13 -0.55 45.72
N LYS A 167 -58.80 0.45 46.55
CA LYS A 167 -59.54 1.72 46.61
C LYS A 167 -59.55 2.41 45.25
N THR A 168 -60.72 2.86 44.80
CA THR A 168 -60.92 3.56 43.53
C THR A 168 -60.11 4.86 43.50
N ILE A 169 -59.46 5.17 42.37
CA ILE A 169 -58.75 6.42 42.18
C ILE A 169 -59.77 7.57 42.18
N THR A 170 -59.70 8.44 43.19
CA THR A 170 -60.45 9.69 43.25
C THR A 170 -59.69 10.77 42.51
N ILE A 171 -60.17 11.16 41.33
CA ILE A 171 -59.68 12.34 40.61
C ILE A 171 -60.45 13.54 41.13
N ASN A 172 -59.79 14.43 41.87
CA ASN A 172 -60.38 15.72 42.19
C ASN A 172 -60.28 16.59 40.92
N ALA A 173 -61.39 16.70 40.19
CA ALA A 173 -61.54 17.74 39.19
C ALA A 173 -61.70 19.08 39.93
N GLY A 174 -60.62 19.84 40.01
CA GLY A 174 -60.69 21.23 40.45
C GLY A 174 -61.40 22.05 39.36
N GLU A 175 -62.43 22.77 39.76
CA GLU A 175 -63.01 23.90 39.02
C GLU A 175 -62.04 25.09 38.99
#